data_AF-K0YFE0-F1
#
_entry.id   AF-K0YFE0-F1
#
_cell.length_a   1.000
_cell.length_b   1.000
_cell.length_c   1.000
_cell.angle_alpha   90.00
_cell.angle_beta   90.00
_cell.angle_gamma   90.00
#
_symmetry.space_group_name_H-M   'P 1'
#
loop_
_entity.id
_entity.type
_entity.pdbx_description
1 polymer ?
#
loop_
_entity_poly.entity_id
_entity_poly.type
_entity_poly.pdbx_seq_one_letter_code
_entity_poly.pdbx_strand_id
1 'polypeptide(L)'
;MSSSQFESLYPEIDPTEPLPLSLAERAALTTPVVVLAFGAALPHLVTTVVGAVLVVAALAWVGGNTRRRVRATARARFPEEDWAEDEVTSALRLGIFLPAVWLALLIVALATAFFVPDSAAPVAATVVAVLAGAATWLMPGINPLWHPHDADEDSAEDEDGADDEGENSLWRADTEVLEKVPAKPAGGAAESK
;
A
#
# COMPACT_ATOMS: atom_id res chain seq x y z
N MET A 1 19.43 26.00 1.90
CA MET A 1 20.11 24.86 1.26
C MET A 1 18.98 23.88 0.99
N SER A 2 18.31 23.99 -0.15
CA SER A 2 16.98 23.36 -0.31
C SER A 2 17.00 22.28 -1.39
N SER A 3 16.71 22.62 -2.63
CA SER A 3 16.37 21.60 -3.65
C SER A 3 17.56 20.74 -4.12
N SER A 4 18.73 21.32 -4.44
CA SER A 4 19.83 20.57 -5.07
C SER A 4 20.48 19.52 -4.15
N GLN A 5 20.42 19.72 -2.83
CA GLN A 5 20.93 18.76 -1.86
C GLN A 5 19.94 17.63 -1.61
N PHE A 6 18.63 17.94 -1.65
CA PHE A 6 17.56 16.95 -1.58
C PHE A 6 17.65 15.99 -2.78
N GLU A 7 17.73 16.51 -4.00
CA GLU A 7 17.79 15.74 -5.25
C GLU A 7 19.04 14.83 -5.32
N SER A 8 20.15 15.24 -4.71
CA SER A 8 21.35 14.41 -4.60
C SER A 8 21.24 13.25 -3.60
N LEU A 9 20.40 13.38 -2.56
CA LEU A 9 20.28 12.40 -1.47
C LEU A 9 19.09 11.46 -1.64
N TYR A 10 18.03 11.93 -2.31
CA TYR A 10 16.80 11.19 -2.58
C TYR A 10 16.37 11.40 -4.05
N PRO A 11 17.19 11.03 -5.04
CA PRO A 11 16.85 11.20 -6.45
C PRO A 11 15.56 10.46 -6.87
N GLU A 12 15.15 9.45 -6.11
CA GLU A 12 13.96 8.64 -6.35
C GLU A 12 12.67 9.18 -5.69
N ILE A 13 12.72 10.29 -4.96
CA ILE A 13 11.58 10.83 -4.22
C ILE A 13 11.17 12.19 -4.81
N ASP A 14 9.97 12.24 -5.39
CA ASP A 14 9.32 13.50 -5.75
C ASP A 14 8.49 14.03 -4.58
N PRO A 15 8.80 15.19 -3.97
CA PRO A 15 8.02 15.75 -2.86
C PRO A 15 6.61 16.21 -3.27
N THR A 16 6.42 16.59 -4.54
CA THR A 16 5.17 17.15 -5.05
C THR A 16 4.12 16.08 -5.40
N GLU A 17 4.54 14.82 -5.52
CA GLU A 17 3.63 13.71 -5.74
C GLU A 17 3.30 12.95 -4.43
N PRO A 18 2.01 12.77 -4.09
CA PRO A 18 1.62 11.97 -2.94
C PRO A 18 1.82 10.48 -3.23
N LEU A 19 2.24 9.68 -2.24
CA LEU A 19 2.27 8.22 -2.40
C LEU A 19 0.85 7.64 -2.26
N PRO A 20 0.20 7.20 -3.36
CA PRO A 20 -1.13 6.62 -3.27
C PRO A 20 -1.09 5.34 -2.44
N LEU A 21 -2.22 4.99 -1.82
CA LEU A 21 -2.40 3.66 -1.25
C LEU A 21 -2.82 2.69 -2.36
N SER A 22 -2.20 1.52 -2.39
CA SER A 22 -2.65 0.45 -3.28
C SER A 22 -4.05 -0.03 -2.89
N LEU A 23 -4.78 -0.64 -3.82
CA LEU A 23 -6.12 -1.19 -3.53
C LEU A 23 -6.08 -2.18 -2.37
N ALA A 24 -5.03 -3.01 -2.30
CA ALA A 24 -4.81 -3.94 -1.20
C ALA A 24 -4.57 -3.23 0.14
N GLU A 25 -3.77 -2.15 0.19
CA GLU A 25 -3.57 -1.35 1.40
C GLU A 25 -4.87 -0.69 1.87
N ARG A 26 -5.69 -0.20 0.93
CA ARG A 26 -7.01 0.37 1.23
C ARG A 26 -7.94 -0.67 1.84
N ALA A 27 -8.07 -1.83 1.20
CA ALA A 27 -8.89 -2.93 1.72
C ALA A 27 -8.41 -3.43 3.08
N ALA A 28 -7.09 -3.50 3.29
CA ALA A 28 -6.48 -3.87 4.55
C ALA A 28 -6.79 -2.86 5.67
N LEU A 29 -6.92 -1.57 5.37
CA LEU A 29 -7.31 -0.55 6.35
C LEU A 29 -8.83 -0.52 6.60
N THR A 30 -9.65 -0.74 5.57
CA THR A 30 -11.12 -0.66 5.72
C THR A 30 -11.72 -1.88 6.38
N THR A 31 -11.23 -3.08 6.07
CA THR A 31 -11.80 -4.34 6.59
C THR A 31 -11.81 -4.40 8.12
N PRO A 32 -10.72 -4.06 8.83
CA PRO A 32 -10.72 -3.99 10.29
C PRO A 32 -11.71 -3.00 10.87
N VAL A 33 -11.94 -1.86 10.21
CA VAL A 33 -12.89 -0.84 10.67
C VAL A 33 -14.33 -1.36 10.57
N VAL A 34 -14.66 -2.11 9.51
CA VAL A 34 -15.95 -2.78 9.37
C VAL A 34 -16.18 -3.77 10.53
N VAL A 35 -15.18 -4.59 10.84
CA VAL A 35 -15.24 -5.56 11.96
C VAL A 35 -15.39 -4.85 13.30
N LEU A 36 -14.62 -3.78 13.52
CA LEU A 36 -14.68 -2.97 14.73
C LEU A 36 -16.06 -2.31 14.90
N ALA A 37 -16.58 -1.68 13.85
CA ALA A 37 -17.88 -1.00 13.87
C ALA A 37 -19.03 -1.98 14.10
N PHE A 38 -18.98 -3.16 13.48
CA PHE A 38 -19.95 -4.22 13.70
C PHE A 38 -19.95 -4.69 15.16
N GLY A 39 -18.78 -4.97 15.72
CA GLY A 39 -18.64 -5.41 17.11
C GLY A 39 -19.11 -4.36 18.11
N ALA A 40 -18.79 -3.09 17.86
CA ALA A 40 -19.22 -1.97 18.68
C ALA A 40 -20.74 -1.75 18.64
N ALA A 41 -21.39 -2.01 17.50
CA ALA A 41 -22.83 -1.86 17.33
C ALA A 41 -23.66 -3.03 17.89
N LEU A 42 -23.11 -4.26 17.94
CA LEU A 42 -23.73 -5.45 18.57
C LEU A 42 -23.29 -5.71 20.03
N PRO A 43 -22.82 -4.69 20.75
CA PRO A 43 -21.99 -4.78 21.95
C PRO A 43 -21.16 -6.07 22.19
N HIS A 44 -20.61 -6.68 21.15
CA HIS A 44 -19.83 -7.91 21.27
C HIS A 44 -18.37 -7.60 21.58
N LEU A 45 -18.04 -7.52 22.88
CA LEU A 45 -16.72 -7.10 23.37
C LEU A 45 -15.55 -7.83 22.68
N VAL A 46 -15.66 -9.14 22.46
CA VAL A 46 -14.63 -9.92 21.76
C VAL A 46 -14.41 -9.41 20.33
N THR A 47 -15.49 -9.24 19.55
CA THR A 47 -15.37 -8.76 18.16
C THR A 47 -14.86 -7.31 18.08
N THR A 48 -15.25 -6.46 19.03
CA THR A 48 -14.75 -5.08 19.12
C THR A 48 -13.25 -5.06 19.38
N VAL A 49 -12.78 -5.87 20.34
CA VAL A 49 -11.35 -5.97 20.65
C VAL A 49 -10.56 -6.54 19.47
N VAL A 50 -11.07 -7.58 18.80
CA VAL A 50 -10.45 -8.15 17.59
C VAL A 50 -10.37 -7.09 16.49
N GLY A 51 -11.45 -6.36 16.22
CA GLY A 51 -11.46 -5.27 15.26
C GLY A 51 -10.43 -4.18 15.59
N ALA A 52 -10.32 -3.79 16.86
CA ALA A 52 -9.34 -2.78 17.30
C ALA A 52 -7.89 -3.25 17.09
N VAL A 53 -7.58 -4.50 17.43
CA VAL A 53 -6.27 -5.11 17.19
C VAL A 53 -5.96 -5.16 15.70
N LEU A 54 -6.94 -5.53 14.87
CA LEU A 54 -6.78 -5.58 13.41
C LEU A 54 -6.53 -4.17 12.82
N VAL A 55 -7.19 -3.13 13.34
CA VAL A 55 -6.94 -1.74 12.91
C VAL A 55 -5.50 -1.35 13.18
N VAL A 56 -4.99 -1.63 14.40
CA VAL A 56 -3.60 -1.33 14.76
C VAL A 56 -2.63 -2.13 13.89
N ALA A 57 -2.90 -3.42 13.65
CA ALA A 57 -2.08 -4.26 12.80
C ALA A 57 -2.04 -3.77 11.35
N ALA A 58 -3.17 -3.35 10.78
CA ALA A 58 -3.25 -2.80 9.43
C ALA A 58 -2.49 -1.48 9.31
N LEU A 59 -2.60 -0.59 10.30
CA LEU A 59 -1.82 0.65 10.34
C LEU A 59 -0.31 0.37 10.40
N ALA A 60 0.11 -0.61 11.21
CA ALA A 60 1.52 -1.01 11.29
C ALA A 60 2.02 -1.62 9.97
N TRP A 61 1.20 -2.44 9.31
CA TRP A 61 1.52 -3.05 8.01
C TRP A 61 1.71 -2.00 6.93
N VAL A 62 0.73 -1.11 6.74
CA VAL A 62 0.79 -0.05 5.72
C VAL A 62 1.93 0.94 6.03
N GLY A 63 2.11 1.32 7.29
CA GLY A 63 3.19 2.22 7.71
C GLY A 63 4.60 1.59 7.64
N GLY A 64 4.69 0.26 7.59
CA GLY A 64 5.95 -0.48 7.54
C GLY A 64 6.65 -0.44 6.19
N ASN A 65 5.96 -0.03 5.12
CA ASN A 65 6.49 -0.07 3.76
C ASN A 65 7.74 0.83 3.60
N THR A 66 8.82 0.26 3.05
CA THR A 66 10.13 0.93 2.97
C THR A 66 10.05 2.28 2.26
N ARG A 67 9.28 2.39 1.17
CA ARG A 67 9.07 3.65 0.45
C ARG A 67 8.49 4.75 1.35
N ARG A 68 7.47 4.42 2.14
CA ARG A 68 6.82 5.37 3.07
C ARG A 68 7.77 5.78 4.20
N ARG A 69 8.59 4.86 4.70
CA ARG A 69 9.57 5.15 5.76
C ARG A 69 10.71 6.06 5.30
N VAL A 70 11.27 5.81 4.12
CA VAL A 70 12.34 6.66 3.56
C VAL A 70 11.79 8.05 3.30
N ARG A 71 10.60 8.17 2.71
CA ARG A 71 9.94 9.47 2.51
C ARG A 71 9.67 10.23 3.81
N ALA A 72 9.17 9.56 4.85
CA ALA A 72 8.99 10.18 6.16
C ALA A 72 10.31 10.70 6.75
N THR A 73 11.41 9.98 6.53
CA THR A 73 12.75 10.38 6.96
C THR A 73 13.27 11.56 6.12
N ALA A 74 13.02 11.56 4.81
CA ALA A 74 13.36 12.66 3.91
C ALA A 74 12.62 13.95 4.31
N ARG A 75 11.31 13.88 4.55
CA ARG A 75 10.49 15.00 5.02
C ARG A 75 10.91 15.55 6.37
N ALA A 76 11.25 14.67 7.32
CA ALA A 76 11.78 15.10 8.62
C ALA A 76 13.11 15.84 8.50
N ARG A 77 13.90 15.57 7.45
CA ARG A 77 15.21 16.20 7.20
C ARG A 77 15.12 17.46 6.34
N PHE A 78 14.14 17.54 5.45
CA PHE A 78 13.90 18.66 4.54
C PHE A 78 12.45 19.15 4.63
N PRO A 79 12.07 19.81 5.74
CA PRO A 79 10.69 20.28 5.93
C PRO A 79 10.33 21.51 5.08
N GLU A 80 11.31 22.13 4.42
CA GLU A 80 11.12 23.33 3.58
C GLU A 80 10.69 23.02 2.14
N GLU A 81 10.70 21.74 1.74
CA GLU A 81 10.23 21.33 0.40
C GLU A 81 8.70 21.24 0.34
N ASP A 82 8.14 21.42 -0.85
CA ASP A 82 6.68 21.44 -1.10
C ASP A 82 6.11 20.01 -1.09
N TRP A 83 6.01 19.43 0.10
CA TRP A 83 5.44 18.10 0.30
C TRP A 83 3.94 18.11 0.00
N ALA A 84 3.49 17.28 -0.95
CA ALA A 84 2.09 17.09 -1.28
C ALA A 84 1.21 16.77 -0.04
N GLU A 85 1.80 16.12 0.96
CA GLU A 85 1.12 15.80 2.21
C GLU A 85 0.76 17.04 3.06
N ASP A 86 1.51 18.13 2.96
CA ASP A 86 1.23 19.38 3.67
C ASP A 86 0.07 20.14 3.05
N GLU A 87 -0.07 20.11 1.72
CA GLU A 87 -1.21 20.69 1.02
C GLU A 87 -2.51 19.93 1.31
N VAL A 88 -2.48 18.59 1.22
CA VAL A 88 -3.66 17.76 1.50
C VAL A 88 -4.12 17.91 2.95
N THR A 89 -3.17 17.92 3.91
CA THR A 89 -3.51 18.05 5.34
C THR A 89 -4.06 19.43 5.69
N SER A 90 -3.53 20.49 5.08
CA SER A 90 -3.98 21.87 5.31
C SER A 90 -5.30 22.19 4.60
N ALA A 91 -5.49 21.74 3.35
CA ALA A 91 -6.68 22.00 2.55
C ALA A 91 -7.94 21.38 3.16
N LEU A 92 -7.86 20.14 3.66
CA LEU A 92 -9.00 19.43 4.22
C LEU A 92 -9.08 19.49 5.76
N ARG A 93 -8.18 20.24 6.42
CA ARG A 93 -8.05 20.29 7.88
C ARG A 93 -8.09 18.88 8.49
N LEU A 94 -7.31 17.95 7.94
CA LEU A 94 -7.35 16.53 8.31
C LEU A 94 -7.21 16.31 9.82
N GLY A 95 -6.46 17.18 10.51
CA GLY A 95 -6.29 17.14 11.96
C GLY A 95 -7.58 17.24 12.77
N ILE A 96 -8.66 17.82 12.22
CA ILE A 96 -9.98 17.89 12.87
C ILE A 96 -10.99 16.98 12.18
N PHE A 97 -10.93 16.89 10.84
CA PHE A 97 -11.87 16.09 10.08
C PHE A 97 -11.79 14.59 10.44
N LEU A 98 -10.57 14.05 10.51
CA LEU A 98 -10.36 12.63 10.80
C LEU A 98 -10.90 12.22 12.18
N PRO A 99 -10.57 12.89 13.30
CA PRO A 99 -11.15 12.53 14.59
C PRO A 99 -12.66 12.77 14.66
N ALA A 100 -13.19 13.77 13.94
CA ALA A 100 -14.63 14.02 13.88
C ALA A 100 -15.40 12.86 13.22
N VAL A 101 -14.89 12.28 12.13
CA VAL A 101 -15.50 11.11 11.49
C VAL A 101 -15.46 9.90 12.43
N TRP A 102 -14.33 9.64 13.08
CA TRP A 102 -14.23 8.57 14.08
C TRP A 102 -15.20 8.75 15.25
N LEU A 103 -15.36 9.99 15.74
CA LEU A 103 -16.32 10.32 16.78
C LEU A 103 -17.77 10.12 16.31
N ALA A 104 -18.10 10.50 15.08
CA ALA A 104 -19.42 10.27 14.50
C ALA A 104 -19.73 8.77 14.40
N LEU A 105 -18.79 7.95 13.92
CA LEU A 105 -18.94 6.49 13.88
C LEU A 105 -19.14 5.89 15.28
N LEU A 106 -18.39 6.37 16.28
CA LEU A 106 -18.55 5.96 17.67
C LEU A 106 -19.96 6.27 18.19
N ILE A 107 -20.46 7.49 17.95
CA ILE A 107 -21.80 7.92 18.38
C ILE A 107 -22.87 7.03 17.74
N VAL A 108 -22.75 6.76 16.43
CA VAL A 108 -23.71 5.92 15.69
C VAL A 108 -23.68 4.47 16.20
N ALA A 109 -22.49 3.93 16.47
CA ALA A 109 -22.35 2.57 17.02
C ALA A 109 -22.95 2.47 18.43
N LEU A 110 -22.68 3.44 19.31
CA LEU A 110 -23.27 3.49 20.65
C LEU A 110 -24.79 3.68 20.58
N ALA A 111 -25.28 4.55 19.70
CA ALA A 111 -26.72 4.74 19.52
C ALA A 111 -27.40 3.43 19.09
N THR A 112 -26.74 2.68 18.20
CA THR A 112 -27.24 1.36 17.76
C THR A 112 -27.26 0.37 18.92
N ALA A 113 -26.20 0.34 19.74
CA ALA A 113 -26.08 -0.56 20.88
C ALA A 113 -27.14 -0.31 21.98
N PHE A 114 -27.56 0.93 22.21
CA PHE A 114 -28.46 1.29 23.31
C PHE A 114 -29.92 1.48 22.90
N PHE A 115 -30.20 1.91 21.67
CA PHE A 115 -31.56 2.30 21.26
C PHE A 115 -32.23 1.31 20.29
N VAL A 116 -31.49 0.38 19.68
CA VAL A 116 -32.08 -0.60 18.76
C VAL A 116 -32.53 -1.83 19.52
N PRO A 117 -33.78 -2.31 19.33
CA PRO A 117 -34.25 -3.54 19.94
C PRO A 117 -33.50 -4.77 19.41
N ASP A 118 -33.31 -5.79 20.26
CA ASP A 118 -32.52 -6.99 19.96
C ASP A 118 -32.91 -7.71 18.66
N SER A 119 -34.19 -7.65 18.27
CA SER A 119 -34.69 -8.24 17.04
C SER A 119 -34.15 -7.56 15.77
N ALA A 120 -33.82 -6.27 15.84
CA ALA A 120 -33.29 -5.48 14.74
C ALA A 120 -31.79 -5.18 14.88
N ALA A 121 -31.19 -5.44 16.05
CA ALA A 121 -29.79 -5.21 16.35
C ALA A 121 -28.80 -5.77 15.30
N PRO A 122 -28.91 -7.02 14.80
CA PRO A 122 -27.97 -7.54 13.82
C PRO A 122 -28.04 -6.79 12.49
N VAL A 123 -29.25 -6.46 12.03
CA VAL A 123 -29.45 -5.71 10.78
C VAL A 123 -28.91 -4.30 10.92
N ALA A 124 -29.22 -3.61 12.02
CA ALA A 124 -28.74 -2.26 12.28
C ALA A 124 -27.20 -2.21 12.37
N ALA A 125 -26.59 -3.18 13.05
CA ALA A 125 -25.13 -3.27 13.14
C ALA A 125 -24.47 -3.53 11.78
N THR A 126 -25.07 -4.35 10.91
CA THR A 126 -24.59 -4.51 9.53
C THR A 126 -24.63 -3.19 8.77
N VAL A 127 -25.71 -2.42 8.88
CA VAL A 127 -25.82 -1.11 8.23
C VAL A 127 -24.72 -0.15 8.74
N VAL A 128 -24.50 -0.10 10.05
CA VAL A 128 -23.43 0.73 10.65
C VAL A 128 -22.05 0.28 10.16
N ALA A 129 -21.79 -1.02 10.08
CA ALA A 129 -20.53 -1.56 9.61
C ALA A 129 -20.25 -1.20 8.13
N VAL A 130 -21.28 -1.28 7.28
CA VAL A 130 -21.19 -0.86 5.87
C VAL A 130 -20.93 0.64 5.77
N LEU A 131 -21.65 1.46 6.53
CA LEU A 131 -21.45 2.91 6.56
C LEU A 131 -20.04 3.28 7.05
N ALA A 132 -19.53 2.59 8.08
CA ALA A 132 -18.18 2.78 8.58
C ALA A 132 -17.15 2.41 7.50
N GLY A 133 -17.32 1.25 6.85
CA GLY A 133 -16.45 0.82 5.75
C GLY A 133 -16.45 1.81 4.59
N ALA A 134 -17.63 2.30 4.18
CA ALA A 134 -17.75 3.31 3.12
C ALA A 134 -17.11 4.65 3.53
N ALA A 135 -17.33 5.10 4.76
CA ALA A 135 -16.71 6.32 5.28
C ALA A 135 -15.18 6.22 5.29
N THR A 136 -14.61 5.10 5.76
CA THR A 136 -13.17 4.87 5.73
C THR A 136 -12.63 4.70 4.30
N TRP A 137 -13.37 4.03 3.42
CA TRP A 137 -12.95 3.84 2.02
C TRP A 137 -12.89 5.15 1.24
N LEU A 138 -13.80 6.08 1.56
CA LEU A 138 -13.90 7.41 0.94
C LEU A 138 -13.08 8.48 1.67
N MET A 139 -12.41 8.16 2.79
CA MET A 139 -11.62 9.14 3.53
C MET A 139 -10.52 9.76 2.66
N PRO A 140 -10.30 11.08 2.80
CA PRO A 140 -9.15 11.73 2.18
C PRO A 140 -7.86 11.16 2.76
N GLY A 141 -6.92 10.83 1.87
CA GLY A 141 -5.68 10.11 2.22
C GLY A 141 -5.77 8.59 2.16
N ILE A 142 -6.96 8.01 1.93
CA ILE A 142 -7.12 6.57 1.59
C ILE A 142 -7.64 6.43 0.15
N ASN A 143 -8.57 7.29 -0.29
CA ASN A 143 -9.12 7.25 -1.64
C ASN A 143 -8.34 8.16 -2.61
N PRO A 144 -7.91 7.66 -3.79
CA PRO A 144 -7.24 8.48 -4.81
C PRO A 144 -8.09 9.63 -5.35
N LEU A 145 -9.42 9.61 -5.17
CA LEU A 145 -10.33 10.69 -5.59
C LEU A 145 -10.01 12.07 -4.99
N TRP A 146 -9.19 12.13 -3.95
CA TRP A 146 -8.82 13.37 -3.27
C TRP A 146 -7.43 13.89 -3.65
N HIS A 147 -6.72 13.19 -4.54
CA HIS A 147 -5.49 13.72 -5.13
C HIS A 147 -5.89 14.53 -6.37
N PRO A 148 -5.49 15.82 -6.45
CA PRO A 148 -5.60 16.58 -7.69
C PRO A 148 -4.91 15.79 -8.80
N HIS A 149 -5.68 15.43 -9.82
CA HIS A 149 -5.19 14.75 -11.00
C HIS A 149 -4.50 15.81 -11.86
N ASP A 150 -3.18 15.82 -11.86
CA ASP A 150 -2.50 16.15 -13.10
C ASP A 150 -2.69 14.92 -13.99
N ALA A 151 -3.63 15.03 -14.91
CA ALA A 151 -3.79 14.09 -15.99
C ALA A 151 -2.49 14.11 -16.80
N ASP A 152 -1.79 12.99 -16.87
CA ASP A 152 -1.51 12.26 -18.11
C ASP A 152 -0.40 11.21 -17.90
N GLU A 153 -0.66 10.01 -18.44
CA GLU A 153 0.28 8.96 -18.86
C GLU A 153 0.86 7.97 -17.83
N ASP A 154 0.71 6.69 -18.21
CA ASP A 154 1.46 5.49 -17.81
C ASP A 154 1.24 4.86 -16.42
N SER A 155 0.18 4.06 -16.31
CA SER A 155 0.28 2.67 -15.80
C SER A 155 -1.05 1.94 -15.94
N ALA A 156 -1.42 1.69 -17.19
CA ALA A 156 -2.22 0.51 -17.54
C ALA A 156 -1.27 -0.69 -17.62
N GLU A 157 -0.79 -1.16 -16.47
CA GLU A 157 -0.09 -2.45 -16.37
C GLU A 157 -0.56 -3.13 -15.10
N ASP A 158 -1.78 -3.67 -15.13
CA ASP A 158 -2.24 -4.71 -14.21
C ASP A 158 -3.53 -5.32 -14.80
N GLU A 159 -3.40 -6.03 -15.91
CA GLU A 159 -4.30 -7.14 -16.31
C GLU A 159 -3.75 -7.80 -17.60
N ASP A 160 -3.02 -8.91 -17.45
CA ASP A 160 -3.34 -10.15 -18.17
C ASP A 160 -2.45 -11.29 -17.69
N GLY A 161 -3.07 -12.27 -17.03
CA GLY A 161 -2.53 -13.61 -16.97
C GLY A 161 -2.86 -14.31 -18.28
N ALA A 162 -1.83 -14.64 -19.06
CA ALA A 162 -1.89 -15.66 -20.10
C ALA A 162 -0.49 -16.26 -20.36
N ASP A 163 -0.38 -17.55 -20.00
CA ASP A 163 0.22 -18.63 -20.80
C ASP A 163 1.72 -18.63 -21.14
N ASP A 164 2.38 -19.69 -20.65
CA ASP A 164 3.36 -20.54 -21.34
C ASP A 164 3.86 -20.07 -22.73
N GLU A 165 5.12 -19.61 -22.80
CA GLU A 165 6.13 -20.04 -23.80
C GLU A 165 7.43 -19.21 -23.60
N GLY A 166 8.43 -19.82 -22.95
CA GLY A 166 9.73 -19.15 -22.74
C GLY A 166 10.81 -19.99 -22.06
N GLU A 167 10.72 -21.32 -22.08
CA GLU A 167 11.88 -22.17 -21.86
C GLU A 167 12.91 -21.95 -22.99
N ASN A 168 14.21 -22.10 -22.66
CA ASN A 168 15.35 -22.26 -23.58
C ASN A 168 16.10 -21.03 -24.15
N SER A 169 16.49 -20.06 -23.33
CA SER A 169 17.59 -19.16 -23.73
C SER A 169 18.72 -18.97 -22.72
N LEU A 170 18.55 -19.35 -21.44
CA LEU A 170 19.54 -19.06 -20.40
C LEU A 170 20.62 -20.13 -20.17
N TRP A 171 20.55 -21.29 -20.85
CA TRP A 171 21.49 -22.42 -20.69
C TRP A 171 22.38 -22.70 -21.91
N ARG A 172 22.36 -21.83 -22.95
CA ARG A 172 23.10 -22.08 -24.20
C ARG A 172 24.42 -21.29 -24.35
N ALA A 173 24.73 -20.39 -23.42
CA ALA A 173 25.88 -19.48 -23.56
C ALA A 173 27.25 -20.10 -23.24
N ASP A 174 27.32 -21.29 -22.63
CA ASP A 174 28.60 -21.86 -22.15
C ASP A 174 29.22 -22.95 -23.06
N THR A 175 28.59 -23.30 -24.19
CA THR A 175 29.08 -24.40 -25.05
C THR A 175 29.84 -23.98 -26.31
N GLU A 176 29.85 -22.70 -26.69
CA GLU A 176 30.55 -22.24 -27.90
C GLU A 176 32.02 -21.82 -27.68
N VAL A 177 32.49 -21.79 -26.43
CA VAL A 177 33.87 -21.31 -26.10
C VAL A 177 34.93 -22.42 -26.14
N LEU A 178 34.54 -23.70 -26.28
CA LEU A 178 35.48 -24.83 -26.26
C LEU A 178 35.84 -25.42 -27.63
N GLU A 179 35.32 -24.88 -28.74
CA GLU A 179 35.63 -25.39 -30.10
C GLU A 179 36.70 -24.56 -30.86
N LYS A 180 37.67 -24.00 -30.14
CA LYS A 180 38.89 -23.43 -30.74
C LYS A 180 40.15 -23.93 -30.05
N VAL A 181 40.36 -25.25 -30.12
CA VAL A 181 41.68 -25.85 -29.90
C VAL A 181 42.34 -26.06 -31.26
N PRO A 182 43.47 -25.38 -31.57
CA PRO A 182 44.15 -25.55 -32.85
C PRO A 182 44.77 -26.94 -32.96
N ALA A 183 44.51 -27.62 -34.07
CA ALA A 183 45.12 -28.88 -34.45
C ALA A 183 46.65 -28.73 -34.55
N LYS A 184 47.39 -29.51 -33.74
CA LYS A 184 48.84 -29.66 -33.79
C LYS A 184 49.20 -30.67 -34.90
N PRO A 185 50.22 -30.41 -35.74
CA PRO A 185 50.42 -31.15 -36.98
C PRO A 185 50.98 -32.56 -36.79
N ALA A 186 50.70 -33.38 -37.79
CA ALA A 186 51.09 -34.77 -37.96
C ALA A 186 52.60 -34.98 -38.16
N GLY A 187 53.05 -36.18 -37.77
CA GLY A 187 54.40 -36.73 -37.99
C GLY A 187 54.99 -37.18 -36.65
N GLY A 188 55.28 -38.44 -36.38
CA GLY A 188 55.41 -39.63 -37.21
C GLY A 188 56.53 -40.47 -36.58
N ALA A 189 56.34 -41.79 -36.51
CA ALA A 189 57.33 -42.81 -36.16
C ALA A 189 57.87 -42.76 -34.72
N ALA A 190 58.25 -43.83 -34.04
CA ALA A 190 58.16 -45.28 -34.21
C ALA A 190 58.83 -45.85 -32.93
N GLU A 191 58.48 -47.10 -32.57
CA GLU A 191 59.29 -48.04 -31.75
C GLU A 191 59.65 -47.62 -30.30
N SER A 192 59.99 -48.51 -29.37
CA SER A 192 59.73 -49.92 -29.09
C SER A 192 60.36 -50.16 -27.71
N LYS A 193 59.85 -51.15 -26.99
CA LYS A 193 60.38 -51.78 -25.75
C LYS A 193 60.24 -51.03 -24.44
#